data_AF-A0A809YDC8-F1
#
_entry.id   AF-A0A809YDC8-F1
#
_cell.length_a   1.000
_cell.length_b   1.000
_cell.length_c   1.000
_cell.angle_alpha   90.00
_cell.angle_beta   90.00
_cell.angle_gamma   90.00
#
_symmetry.space_group_name_H-M   'P 1'
#
loop_
_entity.id
_entity.type
_entity.pdbx_description
1 polymer ?
#
loop_
_entity_poly.entity_id
_entity_poly.type
_entity_poly.pdbx_seq_one_letter_code
_entity_poly.pdbx_strand_id
1 'polypeptide(L)' 'MAYEAGVNRTYMSKLEKGGTFVGLEIIGKLAKVLDVEAAEFLKPPPKRPRKR' A
#
# COMPACT_ATOMS: atom_id res chain seq x y z
N MET A 1 -12.83 -7.33 -3.03
CA MET A 1 -11.69 -6.50 -2.59
C MET A 1 -11.83 -5.95 -1.18
N ALA A 2 -12.65 -4.92 -0.90
CA ALA A 2 -12.71 -4.31 0.45
C ALA A 2 -13.15 -5.29 1.56
N TYR A 3 -14.18 -6.11 1.26
CA TYR A 3 -14.70 -7.13 2.17
C TYR A 3 -13.67 -8.24 2.45
N GLU A 4 -12.96 -8.69 1.41
CA GLU A 4 -11.96 -9.76 1.51
C GLU A 4 -10.70 -9.32 2.27
N ALA A 5 -10.33 -8.04 2.19
CA ALA A 5 -9.20 -7.48 2.95
C ALA A 5 -9.54 -7.15 4.40
N GLY A 6 -10.81 -7.26 4.81
CA GLY A 6 -11.25 -6.79 6.13
C GLY A 6 -11.07 -5.28 6.31
N VAL A 7 -11.08 -4.53 5.20
CA VAL A 7 -10.83 -3.08 5.18
C VAL A 7 -12.12 -2.35 4.82
N ASN A 8 -12.45 -1.29 5.55
CA ASN A 8 -13.67 -0.53 5.30
C ASN A 8 -13.70 0.03 3.86
N ARG A 9 -14.84 -0.11 3.17
CA ARG A 9 -15.03 0.32 1.77
C ARG A 9 -14.69 1.81 1.55
N THR A 10 -15.00 2.67 2.51
CA THR A 10 -14.67 4.11 2.47
C THR A 10 -13.17 4.34 2.59
N TYR A 11 -12.47 3.53 3.39
CA TYR A 11 -11.02 3.59 3.52
C TYR A 11 -10.34 3.14 2.22
N MET A 12 -10.84 2.07 1.60
CA MET A 12 -10.35 1.63 0.29
C MET A 12 -10.51 2.69 -0.80
N SER A 13 -11.66 3.35 -0.87
CA SER A 13 -11.87 4.42 -1.85
C SER A 13 -10.93 5.62 -1.65
N LYS A 14 -10.49 5.90 -0.41
CA LYS A 14 -9.46 6.94 -0.15
C LYS A 14 -8.07 6.49 -0.59
N LEU A 15 -7.74 5.21 -0.43
CA LEU A 15 -6.47 4.64 -0.89
C LEU A 15 -6.35 4.63 -2.40
N GLU A 16 -7.40 4.20 -3.10
CA GLU A 16 -7.42 4.20 -4.58
C GLU A 16 -7.29 5.61 -5.15
N LYS A 17 -7.80 6.63 -4.43
CA LYS A 17 -7.65 8.05 -4.79
C LYS A 17 -6.31 8.65 -4.39
N GLY A 18 -5.41 7.87 -3.78
CA GLY A 18 -4.09 8.34 -3.34
C GLY A 18 -4.11 9.33 -2.17
N GLY A 19 -5.22 9.43 -1.43
CA GLY A 19 -5.42 10.47 -0.43
C GLY A 19 -4.77 10.20 0.93
N THR A 20 -4.15 9.04 1.15
CA THR A 20 -3.61 8.65 2.47
C THR A 20 -2.49 7.62 2.34
N PHE A 21 -1.44 7.77 3.16
CA PHE A 21 -0.41 6.74 3.33
C PHE A 21 -0.91 5.63 4.25
N VAL A 22 -0.73 4.38 3.83
CA VAL A 22 -1.12 3.18 4.61
C VAL A 22 -0.02 2.74 5.55
N GLY A 23 -0.42 2.24 6.73
CA GLY A 23 0.49 1.51 7.61
C GLY A 23 0.86 0.14 7.04
N LEU A 24 1.97 -0.42 7.50
CA LEU A 24 2.47 -1.74 7.07
C LEU A 24 1.44 -2.88 7.29
N GLU A 25 0.61 -2.78 8.33
CA GLU A 25 -0.44 -3.77 8.60
C GLU A 25 -1.43 -3.87 7.43
N ILE A 26 -1.85 -2.73 6.87
CA ILE A 26 -2.78 -2.69 5.75
C ILE A 26 -2.10 -3.24 4.50
N ILE A 27 -0.84 -2.87 4.24
CA ILE A 27 -0.06 -3.43 3.12
C ILE A 27 -0.03 -4.96 3.20
N GLY A 28 0.24 -5.53 4.37
CA GLY A 28 0.25 -6.99 4.57
C GLY A 28 -1.10 -7.65 4.32
N LYS A 29 -2.20 -7.03 4.78
CA LYS A 29 -3.57 -7.53 4.50
C LYS A 29 -3.89 -7.52 3.01
N LEU A 30 -3.48 -6.48 2.30
CA LEU A 30 -3.70 -6.36 0.85
C LEU A 30 -2.85 -7.34 0.05
N ALA A 31 -1.57 -7.48 0.39
CA ALA A 31 -0.67 -8.46 -0.19
C ALA A 31 -1.26 -9.88 -0.10
N LYS A 32 -1.77 -10.26 1.08
CA LYS A 32 -2.39 -11.57 1.29
C LYS A 32 -3.64 -11.81 0.44
N VAL A 33 -4.49 -10.80 0.26
CA VAL A 33 -5.74 -10.94 -0.53
C VAL A 33 -5.46 -10.92 -2.03
N LEU A 34 -4.47 -10.14 -2.45
CA LEU A 34 -4.11 -9.98 -3.85
C LEU A 34 -3.11 -11.04 -4.33
N ASP A 35 -2.60 -11.89 -3.43
CA ASP A 35 -1.60 -12.93 -3.69
C ASP A 35 -0.33 -12.37 -4.36
N VAL A 36 0.15 -11.23 -3.83
CA VAL A 36 1.35 -10.54 -4.31
C VAL A 36 2.31 -10.28 -3.15
N GLU A 37 3.58 -10.04 -3.46
CA GLU A 37 4.56 -9.70 -2.45
C GLU A 37 4.32 -8.28 -1.89
N ALA A 38 4.46 -8.11 -0.57
CA ALA A 38 4.22 -6.81 0.07
C ALA A 38 5.17 -5.71 -0.45
N ALA A 39 6.36 -6.10 -0.92
CA ALA A 39 7.34 -5.21 -1.53
C ALA A 39 6.83 -4.56 -2.83
N GLU A 40 5.86 -5.18 -3.53
CA GLU A 40 5.30 -4.65 -4.78
C GLU A 40 4.48 -3.37 -4.55
N PHE A 41 4.03 -3.11 -3.32
CA PHE A 41 3.36 -1.86 -2.97
C PHE A 41 4.34 -0.71 -2.70
N LEU A 42 5.65 -0.98 -2.59
CA LEU A 42 6.64 0.02 -2.19
C LEU A 42 7.46 0.52 -3.39
N LYS A 43 7.60 1.84 -3.49
CA LYS A 43 8.53 2.46 -4.43
C LYS A 43 9.88 2.68 -3.76
N PRO A 44 11.00 2.40 -4.46
CA PRO A 44 12.31 2.73 -3.93
C PRO A 44 12.42 4.24 -3.69
N PRO A 45 13.09 4.67 -2.61
CA PRO A 45 13.28 6.09 -2.36
C PRO A 45 14.06 6.73 -3.53
N PRO A 46 13.79 8.01 -3.86
CA PRO A 46 14.51 8.69 -4.92
C PRO A 46 16.02 8.65 -4.62
N LYS A 47 16.83 8.35 -5.65
CA LYS A 47 18.29 8.30 -5.54
C LYS A 47 18.78 9.67 -5.04
N ARG A 48 19.32 9.73 -3.81
CA ARG A 48 19.94 10.95 -3.30
C ARG A 48 21.15 11.29 -4.18
N PRO A 49 21.33 12.54 -4.63
CA PRO A 49 22.54 12.92 -5.33
C PRO A 49 23.72 12.68 -4.39
N ARG A 50 24.73 11.92 -4.85
CA ARG A 50 25.97 11.74 -4.09
C ARG A 50 26.59 13.13 -3.95
N LYS A 51 26.72 13.61 -2.71
CA LYS A 51 27.46 14.82 -2.39
C LYS A 51 28.92 14.53 -2.75
N ARG A 52 29.41 15.16 -3.83
CA ARG A 52 30.83 15.19 -4.19
C ARG A 52 31.55 16.20 -3.32
#